data_AF-T1AN38-F1
#
_entry.id   AF-T1AN38-F1
#
_cell.length_a   1.000
_cell.length_b   1.000
_cell.length_c   1.000
_cell.angle_alpha   90.00
_cell.angle_beta   90.00
_cell.angle_gamma   90.00
#
_symmetry.space_group_name_H-M   'P 1'
#
loop_
_entity.id
_entity.type
_entity.pdbx_description
1 polymer ?
#
loop_
_entity_poly.entity_id
_entity_poly.type
_entity_poly.pdbx_seq_one_letter_code
_entity_poly.pdbx_strand_id
1 'polypeptide(L)'
;MIATVQRRVAQLRQSLLPLRSLVSHWFVTTSYVRKWLVLGMMIGVIAGLGAVVFYATLTFCTHLFLGVLGGYRPPTPAGEGNFLGTTHFTRPWAIPLVAGFGALLAGILVFSVAPDAEGHGTDAAISAVH
;
A
#
# COMPACT_ATOMS: atom_id res chain seq x y z
N MET A 1 15.36 2.25 66.22
CA MET A 1 14.23 2.98 65.59
C MET A 1 14.47 3.31 64.11
N ILE A 2 15.70 3.65 63.69
CA ILE A 2 16.05 4.02 62.29
C ILE A 2 15.93 2.84 61.30
N ALA A 3 16.26 1.62 61.73
CA ALA A 3 16.22 0.42 60.88
C ALA A 3 14.80 0.03 60.41
N THR A 4 13.77 0.37 61.19
CA THR A 4 12.37 0.00 60.88
C THR A 4 11.76 0.90 59.81
N VAL A 5 12.19 2.17 59.76
CA VAL A 5 11.74 3.13 58.74
C VAL A 5 12.33 2.79 57.36
N GLN A 6 13.62 2.43 57.32
CA GLN A 6 14.32 2.03 56.09
C GLN A 6 13.69 0.79 55.44
N ARG A 7 13.25 -0.18 56.26
CA ARG A 7 12.56 -1.38 55.77
C ARG A 7 11.20 -1.06 55.13
N ARG A 8 10.43 -0.12 55.68
CA ARG A 8 9.14 0.30 55.11
C ARG A 8 9.29 1.07 53.80
N VAL A 9 10.32 1.90 53.66
CA VAL A 9 10.61 2.63 52.41
C VAL A 9 11.05 1.66 51.31
N ALA A 10 11.84 0.64 51.63
CA ALA A 10 12.24 -0.39 50.67
C ALA A 10 11.06 -1.26 50.21
N GLN A 11 10.15 -1.62 51.12
CA GLN A 11 8.92 -2.35 50.78
C GLN A 11 7.96 -1.54 49.89
N LEU A 12 7.79 -0.24 50.17
CA LEU A 12 6.95 0.66 49.36
C LEU A 12 7.48 0.84 47.93
N ARG A 13 8.81 0.84 47.75
CA ARG A 13 9.44 0.88 46.42
C ARG A 13 9.22 -0.42 45.64
N GLN A 14 9.21 -1.56 46.32
CA GLN A 14 8.98 -2.88 45.70
C GLN A 14 7.51 -3.11 45.32
N SER A 15 6.55 -2.55 46.07
CA SER A 15 5.12 -2.63 45.74
C SER A 15 4.69 -1.81 44.51
N LEU A 16 5.50 -0.85 44.06
CA LEU A 16 5.22 -0.02 42.88
C LEU A 16 5.85 -0.57 41.57
N LEU A 17 6.68 -1.61 41.65
CA LEU A 17 7.35 -2.22 40.49
C LEU A 17 6.52 -3.22 39.64
N PRO A 18 5.42 -3.87 40.11
CA PRO A 18 4.72 -4.87 39.29
C PRO A 18 3.71 -4.29 38.28
N LEU A 19 3.33 -3.01 38.40
CA LEU A 19 2.34 -2.39 37.50
C LEU A 19 2.93 -1.89 36.18
N ARG A 20 4.24 -1.60 36.15
CA ARG A 20 4.95 -1.20 34.93
C ARG A 20 5.50 -2.37 34.12
N SER A 21 5.70 -3.53 34.75
CA SER A 21 6.22 -4.73 34.10
C SER A 21 5.16 -5.57 33.40
N LEU A 22 3.88 -5.46 33.77
CA LEU A 22 2.81 -6.24 33.12
C LEU A 22 2.49 -5.75 31.71
N VAL A 23 2.73 -4.47 31.40
CA VAL A 23 2.51 -3.92 30.05
C VAL A 23 3.72 -4.16 29.15
N SER A 24 4.95 -4.17 29.71
CA SER A 24 6.17 -4.39 28.92
C SER A 24 6.45 -5.87 28.64
N HIS A 25 5.94 -6.81 29.45
CA HIS A 25 6.20 -8.23 29.24
C HIS A 25 5.39 -8.87 28.11
N TRP A 26 4.27 -8.26 27.68
CA TRP A 26 3.53 -8.72 26.49
C TRP A 26 4.31 -8.52 25.19
N PHE A 27 5.29 -7.60 25.17
CA PHE A 27 6.08 -7.30 23.96
C PHE A 27 7.44 -8.00 23.89
N VAL A 28 7.95 -8.56 24.99
CA VAL A 28 9.39 -8.89 25.10
C VAL A 28 9.71 -10.40 25.04
N THR A 29 8.72 -11.27 24.83
CA THR A 29 8.97 -12.71 24.57
C THR A 29 8.19 -13.26 23.38
N THR A 30 7.79 -12.39 22.47
CA THR A 30 7.27 -12.84 21.19
C THR A 30 8.46 -13.24 20.31
N SER A 31 8.55 -14.52 19.96
CA SER A 31 9.52 -15.05 19.01
C SER A 31 9.59 -14.12 17.80
N TYR A 32 10.79 -13.70 17.43
CA TYR A 32 11.11 -12.82 16.29
C TYR A 32 10.10 -12.96 15.14
N VAL A 33 9.79 -14.20 14.77
CA VAL A 33 8.78 -14.63 13.80
C VAL A 33 7.42 -13.92 13.92
N ARG A 34 6.79 -13.87 15.10
CA ARG A 34 5.43 -13.29 15.23
C ARG A 34 5.42 -11.78 15.04
N LYS A 35 6.48 -11.06 15.39
CA LYS A 35 6.59 -9.60 15.10
C LYS A 35 6.62 -9.35 13.58
N TRP A 36 7.46 -10.10 12.87
CA TRP A 36 7.56 -9.99 11.41
C TRP A 36 6.31 -10.47 10.70
N LEU A 37 5.61 -11.47 11.23
CA LEU A 37 4.35 -11.97 10.68
C LEU A 37 3.26 -10.90 10.74
N VAL A 38 3.09 -10.23 11.88
CA VAL A 38 2.09 -9.15 12.02
C VAL A 38 2.42 -7.98 11.09
N LEU A 39 3.69 -7.58 11.00
CA LEU A 39 4.11 -6.51 10.09
C LEU A 39 3.87 -6.89 8.61
N GLY A 40 4.26 -8.09 8.21
CA GLY A 40 4.03 -8.59 6.84
C GLY A 40 2.55 -8.67 6.50
N MET A 41 1.70 -9.11 7.44
CA MET A 41 0.25 -9.15 7.25
C MET A 41 -0.32 -7.74 7.04
N MET A 42 0.10 -6.76 7.84
CA MET A 42 -0.35 -5.37 7.69
C MET A 42 0.08 -4.78 6.33
N ILE A 43 1.33 -4.99 5.93
CA ILE A 43 1.84 -4.52 4.64
C ILE A 43 1.05 -5.17 3.49
N GLY A 44 0.81 -6.48 3.57
CA GLY A 44 0.04 -7.21 2.57
C GLY A 44 -1.40 -6.72 2.43
N VAL A 45 -2.07 -6.41 3.55
CA VAL A 45 -3.44 -5.86 3.52
C VAL A 45 -3.47 -4.48 2.87
N ILE A 46 -2.54 -3.59 3.23
CA ILE A 46 -2.47 -2.24 2.66
C ILE A 46 -2.15 -2.30 1.16
N ALA A 47 -1.16 -3.09 0.77
CA ALA A 47 -0.78 -3.28 -0.62
C ALA A 47 -1.92 -3.92 -1.43
N GLY A 48 -2.59 -4.93 -0.88
CA GLY A 48 -3.72 -5.59 -1.52
C GLY A 48 -4.90 -4.66 -1.74
N LEU A 49 -5.26 -3.86 -0.72
CA LEU A 49 -6.32 -2.85 -0.86
C LEU A 49 -5.94 -1.77 -1.89
N GLY A 50 -4.68 -1.33 -1.88
CA GLY A 50 -4.14 -0.42 -2.88
C GLY A 50 -4.26 -0.99 -4.30
N ALA A 51 -3.93 -2.27 -4.50
CA ALA A 51 -4.06 -2.96 -5.78
C ALA A 51 -5.52 -3.05 -6.25
N VAL A 52 -6.47 -3.33 -5.35
CA VAL A 52 -7.91 -3.37 -5.68
C VAL A 52 -8.40 -2.00 -6.14
N VAL A 53 -8.07 -0.93 -5.41
CA VAL A 53 -8.45 0.44 -5.77
C VAL A 53 -7.81 0.86 -7.09
N PHE A 54 -6.54 0.52 -7.29
CA PHE A 54 -5.82 0.80 -8.53
C PHE A 54 -6.48 0.10 -9.72
N TYR A 55 -6.78 -1.19 -9.58
CA TYR A 55 -7.45 -1.96 -10.62
C TYR A 55 -8.84 -1.41 -10.94
N ALA A 56 -9.66 -1.11 -9.93
CA ALA A 56 -10.98 -0.52 -10.13
C ALA A 56 -10.92 0.83 -10.87
N THR A 57 -9.95 1.67 -10.51
CA THR A 57 -9.71 2.96 -11.18
C THR A 57 -9.24 2.76 -12.62
N LEU A 58 -8.36 1.79 -12.87
CA LEU A 58 -7.89 1.44 -14.21
C LEU A 58 -9.06 0.98 -15.11
N THR A 59 -9.94 0.13 -14.60
CA THR A 59 -11.14 -0.32 -15.33
C THR A 59 -12.08 0.85 -15.61
N PHE A 60 -12.30 1.73 -14.63
CA PHE A 60 -13.13 2.92 -14.78
C PHE A 60 -12.58 3.85 -15.87
N CYS A 61 -11.28 4.18 -15.80
CA CYS A 61 -10.60 4.99 -16.81
C CYS A 61 -10.65 4.33 -18.19
N THR A 62 -10.45 3.01 -18.28
CA THR A 62 -10.56 2.27 -19.55
C THR A 62 -11.96 2.42 -20.14
N HIS A 63 -13.02 2.26 -19.34
CA HIS A 63 -14.39 2.42 -19.82
C HIS A 63 -14.68 3.86 -20.24
N LEU A 64 -14.23 4.85 -19.47
CA LEU A 64 -14.45 6.27 -19.77
C LEU A 64 -13.70 6.70 -21.04
N PHE A 65 -12.41 6.38 -21.13
CA PHE A 65 -11.54 6.86 -22.20
C PHE A 65 -11.67 6.03 -23.48
N LEU A 66 -11.61 4.70 -23.40
CA LEU A 66 -11.73 3.86 -24.59
C LEU A 66 -13.20 3.67 -24.95
N GLY A 67 -14.05 3.35 -23.97
CA GLY A 67 -15.46 3.07 -24.21
C GLY A 67 -16.27 4.31 -24.62
N VAL A 68 -16.35 5.33 -23.76
CA VAL A 68 -17.21 6.50 -23.97
C VAL A 68 -16.59 7.49 -24.97
N LEU A 69 -15.30 7.81 -24.80
CA LEU A 69 -14.61 8.80 -25.64
C LEU A 69 -14.15 8.19 -26.98
N GLY A 70 -13.47 7.04 -26.95
CA GLY A 70 -12.96 6.35 -28.14
C GLY A 70 -13.99 5.52 -28.91
N GLY A 71 -15.10 5.13 -28.27
CA GLY A 71 -16.09 4.23 -28.85
C GLY A 71 -15.58 2.79 -29.04
N TYR A 72 -14.56 2.39 -28.28
CA TYR A 72 -13.89 1.09 -28.40
C TYR A 72 -13.95 0.32 -27.08
N ARG A 73 -14.35 -0.94 -27.15
CA ARG A 73 -14.28 -1.87 -26.02
C ARG A 73 -13.20 -2.90 -26.30
N PRO A 74 -12.12 -2.94 -25.48
CA PRO A 74 -11.11 -3.97 -25.61
C PRO A 74 -11.71 -5.36 -25.30
N PRO A 75 -11.14 -6.43 -25.88
CA PRO A 75 -11.50 -7.79 -25.48
C PRO A 75 -11.19 -8.01 -24.01
N THR A 76 -12.03 -8.78 -23.33
CA THR A 76 -11.77 -9.13 -21.94
C THR A 76 -10.71 -10.24 -21.87
N PRO A 77 -9.88 -10.26 -20.81
CA PRO A 77 -8.98 -11.38 -20.56
C PRO A 77 -9.71 -12.73 -20.53
N ALA A 78 -8.99 -13.80 -20.89
CA ALA A 78 -9.53 -15.15 -20.80
C ALA A 78 -9.91 -15.47 -19.36
N GLY A 79 -11.17 -15.84 -19.11
CA GLY A 79 -11.73 -16.05 -17.77
C GLY A 79 -12.59 -14.89 -17.24
N GLU A 80 -12.48 -13.68 -17.82
CA GLU A 80 -13.24 -12.49 -17.42
C GLU A 80 -14.37 -12.14 -18.41
N GLY A 81 -15.20 -13.13 -18.77
CA GLY A 81 -16.42 -12.90 -19.57
C GLY A 81 -16.29 -13.05 -21.09
N ASN A 82 -15.10 -13.39 -21.61
CA ASN A 82 -14.84 -13.79 -23.01
C ASN A 82 -15.42 -12.85 -24.11
N PHE A 83 -15.47 -11.55 -23.84
CA PHE A 83 -15.84 -10.56 -24.83
C PHE A 83 -14.73 -10.41 -25.88
N LEU A 84 -15.10 -10.51 -27.16
CA LEU A 84 -14.16 -10.51 -28.30
C LEU A 84 -13.62 -9.13 -28.67
N GLY A 85 -14.10 -8.05 -28.04
CA GLY A 85 -13.69 -6.69 -28.36
C GLY A 85 -14.46 -6.11 -29.55
N THR A 86 -14.42 -4.79 -29.70
CA THR A 86 -14.92 -4.09 -30.90
C THR A 86 -13.83 -4.02 -31.96
N THR A 87 -14.17 -4.14 -33.24
CA THR A 87 -13.21 -4.11 -34.35
C THR A 87 -12.73 -2.73 -34.77
N HIS A 88 -13.47 -1.67 -34.44
CA HIS A 88 -13.15 -0.30 -34.87
C HIS A 88 -13.40 0.72 -33.76
N PHE A 89 -12.64 1.81 -33.78
CA PHE A 89 -12.86 3.00 -32.95
C PHE A 89 -13.88 3.91 -33.63
N THR A 90 -14.87 4.38 -32.89
CA THR A 90 -15.81 5.41 -33.39
C THR A 90 -15.14 6.78 -33.51
N ARG A 91 -14.18 7.08 -32.62
CA ARG A 91 -13.48 8.38 -32.57
C ARG A 91 -11.97 8.17 -32.37
N PRO A 92 -11.24 7.72 -33.40
CA PRO A 92 -9.82 7.39 -33.28
C PRO A 92 -8.95 8.59 -32.89
N TRP A 93 -9.35 9.81 -33.26
CA TRP A 93 -8.64 11.06 -32.91
C TRP A 93 -8.66 11.37 -31.41
N ALA A 94 -9.60 10.82 -30.64
CA ALA A 94 -9.68 11.04 -29.20
C ALA A 94 -8.59 10.29 -28.43
N ILE A 95 -8.12 9.15 -28.97
CA ILE A 95 -7.12 8.29 -28.32
C ILE A 95 -5.77 8.99 -28.09
N PRO A 96 -5.12 9.59 -29.11
CA PRO A 96 -3.84 10.28 -28.89
C PRO A 96 -3.98 11.49 -27.95
N LEU A 97 -5.12 12.20 -27.97
CA LEU A 97 -5.36 13.32 -27.05
C LEU A 97 -5.47 12.85 -25.60
N VAL A 98 -6.24 11.80 -25.35
CA VAL A 98 -6.40 11.25 -24.00
C VAL A 98 -5.09 10.63 -23.51
N ALA A 99 -4.40 9.86 -24.36
CA ALA A 99 -3.11 9.26 -24.01
C ALA A 99 -2.05 10.33 -23.74
N GLY A 100 -1.95 11.35 -24.59
CA GLY A 100 -1.03 12.47 -24.41
C GLY A 100 -1.33 13.28 -23.15
N PHE A 101 -2.60 13.57 -22.88
CA PHE A 101 -3.01 14.25 -21.65
C PHE A 101 -2.73 13.41 -20.40
N GLY A 102 -3.02 12.11 -20.44
CA GLY A 102 -2.71 11.18 -19.35
C GLY A 102 -1.21 11.10 -19.07
N ALA A 103 -0.39 11.01 -20.13
CA ALA A 103 1.06 11.02 -20.01
C ALA A 103 1.59 12.34 -19.45
N LEU A 104 1.04 13.48 -19.87
CA LEU A 104 1.42 14.79 -19.35
C LEU A 104 1.10 14.92 -17.86
N LEU A 105 -0.11 14.54 -17.44
CA LEU A 105 -0.51 14.57 -16.03
C LEU A 105 0.33 13.61 -15.18
N ALA A 106 0.57 12.40 -15.67
CA ALA A 106 1.42 11.42 -14.97
C ALA A 106 2.86 11.94 -14.83
N GLY A 107 3.43 12.52 -15.89
CA GLY A 107 4.74 13.14 -15.86
C GLY A 107 4.82 14.28 -14.84
N ILE A 108 3.85 15.21 -14.86
CA ILE A 108 3.79 16.31 -13.88
C ILE A 108 3.72 15.75 -12.45
N LEU A 109 2.89 14.73 -12.21
CA LEU A 109 2.73 14.12 -10.89
C LEU A 109 4.04 13.49 -10.40
N VAL A 110 4.70 12.68 -11.23
CA VAL A 110 5.95 11.99 -10.87
C VAL A 110 7.06 13.01 -10.63
N PHE A 111 7.31 13.91 -11.59
CA PHE A 111 8.41 14.87 -11.48
C PHE A 111 8.20 15.94 -10.40
N SER A 112 6.95 16.23 -10.00
CA SER A 112 6.68 17.24 -8.97
C SER A 112 6.56 16.65 -7.56
N VAL A 113 6.04 15.44 -7.41
CA VAL A 113 5.65 14.89 -6.09
C VAL A 113 6.56 13.76 -5.62
N ALA A 114 6.97 12.85 -6.52
CA ALA A 114 7.73 11.65 -6.16
C ALA A 114 8.68 11.25 -7.30
N PRO A 115 9.83 11.94 -7.45
CA PRO A 115 10.78 11.65 -8.53
C PRO A 115 11.37 10.24 -8.43
N ASP A 116 11.46 9.67 -7.22
CA ASP A 116 11.92 8.29 -6.98
C ASP A 116 10.95 7.23 -7.53
N ALA A 117 9.73 7.62 -7.94
CA ALA A 117 8.76 6.75 -8.60
C ALA A 117 8.97 6.66 -10.11
N GLU A 118 10.05 7.23 -10.66
CA GLU A 118 10.41 7.08 -12.06
C GLU A 118 10.69 5.61 -12.42
N GLY A 119 10.30 5.21 -13.64
CA GLY A 119 10.54 3.88 -14.17
C GLY A 119 9.61 2.80 -13.60
N HIS A 120 10.12 1.59 -13.49
CA HIS A 120 9.35 0.40 -13.08
C HIS A 120 9.18 0.27 -11.56
N GLY A 121 9.91 1.05 -10.77
CA GLY A 121 9.93 0.98 -9.30
C GLY A 121 10.65 -0.25 -8.72
N THR A 122 10.98 -1.27 -9.54
CA THR A 122 11.71 -2.47 -9.09
C THR A 122 13.14 -2.15 -8.66
N ASP A 123 13.78 -1.15 -9.27
CA ASP A 123 15.17 -0.79 -8.97
C ASP A 123 15.28 -0.16 -7.59
N ALA A 124 14.32 0.71 -7.25
CA ALA A 124 14.19 1.26 -5.90
C ALA A 124 13.91 0.17 -4.85
N ALA A 125 13.15 -0.87 -5.22
CA ALA A 125 12.92 -2.01 -4.33
C ALA A 125 14.20 -2.85 -4.13
N ILE A 126 15.00 -3.06 -5.19
CA ILE A 126 16.27 -3.80 -5.10
C ILE A 126 17.30 -3.00 -4.28
N SER A 127 17.40 -1.69 -4.48
CA SER A 127 18.32 -0.81 -3.75
C SER A 127 17.93 -0.63 -2.28
N ALA A 128 16.65 -0.77 -1.92
CA ALA A 128 16.23 -0.71 -0.52
C ALA A 128 16.67 -1.95 0.29
N VAL A 129 17.02 -3.05 -0.37
CA VAL A 129 17.42 -4.32 0.26
C VAL A 129 18.95 -4.53 0.27
N HIS A 130 19.69 -3.87 -0.63
CA HIS A 130 21.16 -3.92 -0.72
C HIS A 130 21.80 -2.69 -0.08
#